data_AF-A0A840HZC8-F1
#
_entry.id   AF-A0A840HZC8-F1
#
_cell.length_a   1.000
_cell.length_b   1.000
_cell.length_c   1.000
_cell.angle_alpha   90.00
_cell.angle_beta   90.00
_cell.angle_gamma   90.00
#
_symmetry.space_group_name_H-M   'P 1'
#
loop_
_entity.id
_entity.type
_entity.pdbx_description
1 polymer ?
#
loop_
_entity_poly.entity_id
_entity_poly.type
_entity_poly.pdbx_seq_one_letter_code
_entity_poly.pdbx_strand_id
1 'polypeptide(L)'
;MRAYKLITKLSVALTLGLAVTPAHADVGSIANSVLQELTALVAPAIGLGVVWLGFLIMTGRGTLITFLTFVVGAVILLSGGFF
;
A
#
# COMPACT_ATOMS: atom_id res chain seq x y z
N MET A 1 23.38 3.46 -49.83
CA MET A 1 22.86 2.20 -49.26
C MET A 1 23.35 1.85 -47.83
N ARG A 2 24.54 2.29 -47.37
CA ARG A 2 25.04 1.95 -46.01
C ARG A 2 24.30 2.64 -44.86
N ALA A 3 23.93 3.92 -45.02
CA ALA A 3 23.24 4.69 -43.99
C ALA A 3 21.86 4.11 -43.63
N TYR A 4 21.10 3.66 -44.63
CA TYR A 4 19.76 3.08 -44.42
C TYR A 4 19.81 1.82 -43.54
N LYS A 5 20.77 0.91 -43.80
CA LYS A 5 20.98 -0.29 -42.98
C LYS A 5 21.34 0.02 -41.53
N LEU A 6 22.04 1.13 -41.30
CA LEU A 6 22.46 1.57 -39.97
C LEU A 6 21.28 2.15 -39.19
N ILE A 7 20.46 2.97 -39.85
CA ILE A 7 19.24 3.53 -39.29
C ILE A 7 18.26 2.41 -38.90
N THR A 8 18.01 1.44 -39.78
CA THR A 8 17.10 0.33 -39.45
C THR A 8 17.58 -0.51 -38.27
N LYS A 9 18.89 -0.75 -38.15
CA LYS A 9 19.47 -1.47 -37.00
C LYS A 9 19.33 -0.68 -35.69
N LEU A 10 19.56 0.62 -35.74
CA LEU A 10 19.37 1.51 -34.58
C LEU A 10 17.90 1.59 -34.18
N SER A 11 16.97 1.70 -35.14
CA SER A 11 15.53 1.68 -34.89
C SER A 11 15.07 0.38 -34.23
N VAL A 12 15.56 -0.78 -34.70
CA VAL A 12 15.24 -2.09 -34.12
C VAL A 12 15.85 -2.27 -32.73
N ALA A 13 17.08 -1.81 -32.51
CA ALA A 13 17.70 -1.84 -31.18
C ALA A 13 16.97 -0.91 -30.20
N LEU A 14 16.47 0.24 -30.67
CA LEU A 14 15.69 1.16 -29.85
C LEU A 14 14.32 0.58 -29.50
N THR A 15 13.59 -0.02 -30.45
CA THR A 15 12.29 -0.64 -30.18
C THR A 15 12.41 -1.88 -29.30
N LEU A 16 13.45 -2.70 -29.47
CA LEU A 16 13.73 -3.82 -28.57
C LEU A 16 14.18 -3.33 -27.20
N GLY A 17 14.97 -2.26 -27.12
CA GLY A 17 15.35 -1.62 -25.86
C GLY A 17 14.14 -1.07 -25.10
N LEU A 18 13.22 -0.39 -25.79
CA LEU A 18 11.96 0.10 -25.23
C LEU A 18 10.97 -1.03 -24.87
N ALA A 19 11.00 -2.15 -25.59
CA ALA A 19 10.18 -3.32 -25.27
C ALA A 19 10.75 -4.12 -24.07
N VAL A 20 12.06 -4.04 -23.81
CA VAL A 20 12.75 -4.74 -22.73
C VAL A 20 12.93 -3.87 -21.48
N THR A 21 12.78 -2.56 -21.56
CA THR A 21 12.76 -1.71 -20.38
C THR A 21 11.53 -2.00 -19.51
N PRO A 22 11.67 -2.36 -18.22
CA PRO A 22 10.57 -2.44 -17.27
C PRO A 22 10.12 -1.02 -16.84
N ALA A 23 10.07 -0.07 -17.77
CA ALA A 23 9.68 1.32 -17.50
C ALA A 23 8.17 1.47 -17.22
N HIS A 24 7.41 0.37 -17.38
CA HIS A 24 6.04 0.21 -16.92
C HIS A 24 5.95 -1.00 -15.99
N ALA A 25 6.97 -1.25 -15.15
CA ALA A 25 6.71 -1.99 -13.91
C ALA A 25 5.53 -1.26 -13.27
N ASP A 26 4.38 -1.92 -13.35
CA ASP A 26 3.06 -1.34 -13.22
C ASP A 26 2.96 -0.66 -11.85
N VAL A 27 3.28 0.63 -11.81
CA VAL A 27 3.33 1.42 -10.57
C VAL A 27 1.96 1.36 -9.90
N GLY A 28 0.89 1.26 -10.71
CA GLY A 28 -0.46 0.98 -10.25
C GLY A 28 -0.58 -0.39 -9.56
N SER A 29 -0.07 -1.46 -10.19
CA SER A 29 -0.06 -2.80 -9.58
C SER A 29 0.76 -2.88 -8.29
N ILE A 30 1.94 -2.26 -8.24
CA ILE A 30 2.79 -2.22 -7.03
C ILE A 30 2.12 -1.36 -5.94
N ALA A 31 1.56 -0.20 -6.28
CA ALA A 31 0.83 0.62 -5.33
C ALA A 31 -0.40 -0.10 -4.79
N ASN A 32 -1.12 -0.83 -5.65
CA ASN A 32 -2.26 -1.65 -5.24
C ASN A 32 -1.85 -2.83 -4.38
N SER A 33 -0.72 -3.49 -4.65
CA SER A 33 -0.24 -4.60 -3.82
C SER A 33 0.17 -4.11 -2.43
N VAL A 34 0.92 -3.00 -2.35
CA VAL A 34 1.29 -2.38 -1.07
C VAL A 34 0.05 -1.90 -0.32
N LEU A 35 -0.92 -1.29 -0.99
CA LEU A 35 -2.17 -0.88 -0.37
C LEU A 35 -2.97 -2.07 0.16
N GLN A 36 -3.00 -3.19 -0.56
CA GLN A 36 -3.65 -4.42 -0.09
C GLN A 36 -2.94 -5.02 1.11
N GLU A 37 -1.60 -5.05 1.12
CA GLU A 37 -0.81 -5.50 2.27
C GLU A 37 -1.04 -4.63 3.51
N LEU A 38 -1.06 -3.29 3.35
CA LEU A 38 -1.36 -2.35 4.42
C LEU A 38 -2.81 -2.49 4.92
N THR A 39 -3.75 -2.70 4.01
CA THR A 39 -5.17 -2.93 4.35
C THR A 39 -5.35 -4.24 5.13
N ALA A 40 -4.60 -5.29 4.77
CA ALA A 40 -4.64 -6.57 5.47
C ALA A 40 -4.17 -6.45 6.94
N LEU A 41 -3.33 -5.45 7.25
CA LEU A 41 -2.88 -5.17 8.62
C LEU A 41 -3.92 -4.42 9.48
N VAL A 42 -4.99 -3.88 8.89
CA VAL A 42 -6.05 -3.17 9.65
C VAL A 42 -6.74 -4.09 10.65
N ALA A 43 -7.17 -5.26 10.20
CA ALA A 43 -7.90 -6.22 11.03
C ALA A 43 -7.10 -6.65 12.29
N PRO A 44 -5.82 -7.09 12.19
CA PRO A 44 -5.04 -7.42 13.37
C PRO A 44 -4.72 -6.19 14.24
N ALA A 45 -4.53 -5.00 13.67
CA ALA A 45 -4.31 -3.78 14.45
C ALA A 45 -5.53 -3.41 15.32
N ILE A 46 -6.74 -3.48 14.77
CA ILE A 46 -7.98 -3.28 15.52
C ILE A 46 -8.11 -4.36 16.61
N GLY A 47 -7.84 -5.63 16.28
CA GLY A 47 -7.87 -6.73 17.24
C GLY A 47 -6.96 -6.51 18.45
N LEU A 48 -5.70 -6.11 18.22
CA LEU A 48 -4.76 -5.78 19.28
C LEU A 48 -5.23 -4.57 20.12
N GLY A 49 -5.79 -3.56 19.46
CA GLY A 49 -6.35 -2.40 20.14
C GLY A 49 -7.53 -2.76 21.05
N VAL A 50 -8.43 -3.66 20.62
CA VAL A 50 -9.54 -4.16 21.46
C VAL A 50 -9.01 -4.90 22.69
N VAL A 51 -8.00 -5.77 22.52
CA VAL A 51 -7.39 -6.51 23.64
C VAL A 51 -6.78 -5.53 24.65
N TRP A 52 -6.05 -4.53 24.17
CA TRP A 52 -5.46 -3.50 25.02
C TRP A 52 -6.53 -2.68 25.77
N LEU A 53 -7.63 -2.32 25.10
CA LEU A 53 -8.74 -1.61 25.71
C LEU A 53 -9.42 -2.44 26.80
N GLY A 54 -9.61 -3.74 26.55
CA GLY A 54 -10.09 -4.69 27.55
C GLY A 54 -9.19 -4.72 28.80
N PHE A 55 -7.88 -4.76 28.61
CA PHE A 55 -6.92 -4.70 29.73
C PHE A 55 -7.00 -3.38 30.51
N LEU A 56 -7.10 -2.24 29.82
CA LEU A 56 -7.28 -0.94 30.48
C LEU A 56 -8.56 -0.88 31.31
N ILE A 57 -9.66 -1.43 30.79
CA ILE A 57 -10.93 -1.49 31.51
C ILE A 57 -10.82 -2.41 32.74
N MET A 58 -10.24 -3.61 32.58
CA MET A 58 -10.04 -4.56 33.69
C MET A 58 -9.18 -3.99 34.83
N THR A 59 -8.17 -3.18 34.48
CA THR A 59 -7.29 -2.54 35.46
C THR A 59 -7.84 -1.23 36.05
N GLY A 60 -9.07 -0.84 35.69
CA GLY A 60 -9.70 0.41 36.14
C GLY A 60 -9.06 1.68 35.55
N ARG A 61 -8.22 1.53 34.53
CA ARG A 61 -7.48 2.62 33.85
C ARG A 61 -8.13 3.06 32.54
N GLY A 62 -9.21 2.37 32.13
CA GLY A 62 -10.01 2.71 30.97
C GLY A 62 -10.83 3.96 31.22
N THR A 63 -10.47 5.05 30.55
CA THR A 63 -11.26 6.29 30.56
C THR A 63 -12.22 6.32 29.38
N LEU A 64 -13.33 7.08 29.50
CA LEU A 64 -14.25 7.31 28.38
C LEU A 64 -13.51 7.88 27.15
N ILE A 65 -12.55 8.77 27.39
CA ILE A 65 -11.73 9.40 26.34
C ILE A 65 -10.92 8.34 25.59
N THR A 66 -10.26 7.41 26.29
CA THR A 66 -9.49 6.33 25.64
C THR A 66 -10.36 5.37 24.82
N PHE A 67 -11.63 5.18 25.22
CA PHE A 67 -12.56 4.38 24.43
C PHE A 67 -12.99 5.12 23.16
N LEU A 68 -13.35 6.40 23.27
CA LEU A 68 -13.77 7.22 22.13
C LEU A 68 -12.64 7.40 21.11
N THR A 69 -11.40 7.62 21.55
CA THR A 69 -10.26 7.74 20.63
C THR A 69 -9.99 6.45 19.88
N PHE A 70 -10.13 5.29 20.54
CA PHE A 70 -10.04 4.00 19.86
C PHE A 70 -11.13 3.82 18.80
N VAL A 71 -12.38 4.13 19.12
CA VAL A 71 -13.51 4.02 18.17
C VAL A 71 -13.29 4.91 16.95
N VAL A 72 -12.85 6.17 17.15
CA VAL A 72 -12.51 7.08 16.04
C VAL A 72 -11.37 6.50 15.19
N GLY A 73 -10.31 5.99 15.81
CA GLY A 73 -9.20 5.36 15.11
C GLY A 73 -9.63 4.12 14.30
N ALA A 74 -10.48 3.26 14.87
CA ALA A 74 -11.02 2.09 14.18
C ALA A 74 -11.87 2.47 12.97
N VAL A 75 -12.73 3.50 13.09
CA VAL A 75 -13.55 3.99 11.98
C VAL A 75 -12.68 4.55 10.84
N ILE A 76 -11.61 5.30 11.16
CA ILE A 76 -10.67 5.81 10.15
C ILE A 76 -10.00 4.65 9.41
N LEU A 77 -9.48 3.66 10.13
CA LEU A 77 -8.84 2.49 9.54
C LEU A 77 -9.81 1.69 8.65
N LEU A 78 -11.06 1.51 9.09
CA LEU A 78 -12.10 0.79 8.31
C LEU A 78 -12.56 1.58 7.07
N SER A 79 -12.48 2.90 7.09
CA SER A 79 -12.81 3.75 5.93
C SER A 79 -11.76 3.72 4.81
N GLY A 80 -10.68 2.95 4.98
CA GLY A 80 -9.55 2.94 4.04
C GLY A 80 -8.63 4.16 4.20
N GLY A 81 -8.71 4.86 5.33
CA GLY A 81 -7.85 5.98 5.71
C GLY A 81 -6.41 5.55 6.03
N PHE A 82 -5.76 4.84 5.11
CA PHE A 82 -4.31 4.84 5.01
C PHE A 82 -3.94 6.07 4.19
N PHE A 83 -3.51 7.14 4.88
CA PHE A 83 -2.87 8.29 4.25
C PHE A 83 -1.43 7.95 3.89
#